data_AF-A0A2N2KXU7-F1
#
_entry.id   AF-A0A2N2KXU7-F1
#
_cell.length_a   1.000
_cell.length_b   1.000
_cell.length_c   1.000
_cell.angle_alpha   90.00
_cell.angle_beta   90.00
_cell.angle_gamma   90.00
#
_symmetry.space_group_name_H-M   'P 1'
#
loop_
_entity.id
_entity.type
_entity.pdbx_description
1 polymer ?
#
loop_
_entity_poly.entity_id
_entity_poly.type
_entity_poly.pdbx_seq_one_letter_code
_entity_poly.pdbx_strand_id
1 'polypeptide(L)'
;MKKLILILIPIMLLLGSCGLRRTNPLDPFGDNNVVVPDPVTNITFFIQGGQGYKTVSFSWTANSGFNTDGYYLYRGLAYNSSFAVVDTVTTNSCVHGSDPWHVVLPGDYYYKISAWKTYGDRRLEGPISSHVFVRINP
;
A
#
# COMPACT_ATOMS: atom_id res chain seq x y z
N MET A 1 -9.78 20.45 49.63
CA MET A 1 -10.37 19.20 49.10
C MET A 1 -10.65 19.27 47.59
N LYS A 2 -11.42 20.23 47.07
CA LYS A 2 -11.70 20.36 45.62
C LYS A 2 -10.45 20.46 44.72
N LYS A 3 -9.41 21.20 45.13
CA LYS A 3 -8.14 21.32 44.39
C LYS A 3 -7.32 20.01 44.32
N LEU A 4 -7.44 19.14 45.33
CA LEU A 4 -6.75 17.85 45.36
C LEU A 4 -7.41 16.87 44.36
N ILE A 5 -8.75 16.90 44.30
CA ILE A 5 -9.55 16.07 43.38
C ILE A 5 -9.27 16.45 41.90
N LEU A 6 -9.07 17.74 41.61
CA LEU A 6 -8.71 18.24 40.27
C LEU A 6 -7.34 17.73 39.76
N ILE A 7 -6.42 17.37 40.66
CA ILE A 7 -5.09 16.82 40.31
C ILE A 7 -5.13 15.29 40.22
N LEU A 8 -5.97 14.62 41.04
CA LEU A 8 -6.08 13.17 41.08
C LEU A 8 -6.74 12.56 39.82
N ILE A 9 -7.71 13.25 39.21
CA ILE A 9 -8.42 12.77 38.00
C ILE A 9 -7.47 12.59 36.79
N PRO A 10 -6.64 13.58 36.38
CA PRO A 10 -5.74 13.41 35.26
C PRO A 10 -4.65 12.35 35.53
N ILE A 11 -4.19 12.22 36.78
CA ILE A 11 -3.21 11.18 37.16
C ILE A 11 -3.84 9.78 37.03
N MET A 12 -5.10 9.61 37.44
CA MET A 12 -5.81 8.34 37.31
C MET A 12 -6.08 7.97 35.84
N LEU A 13 -6.36 8.96 34.98
CA LEU A 13 -6.50 8.77 33.53
C LEU A 13 -5.16 8.40 32.86
N LEU A 14 -4.05 9.00 33.29
CA LEU A 14 -2.71 8.68 32.79
C LEU A 14 -2.28 7.26 33.18
N LEU A 15 -2.56 6.84 34.42
CA LEU A 15 -2.22 5.50 34.91
C LEU A 15 -3.14 4.39 34.37
N GLY A 16 -4.39 4.71 34.04
CA GLY A 16 -5.34 3.78 33.41
C GLY A 16 -5.04 3.48 31.92
N SER A 17 -4.22 4.31 31.26
CA SER A 17 -3.94 4.16 29.83
C SER A 17 -2.99 3.01 29.48
N CYS A 18 -2.23 2.48 30.45
CA CYS A 18 -1.26 1.40 30.21
C CYS A 18 -1.90 0.02 29.97
N GLY A 19 -3.23 -0.11 30.15
CA GLY A 19 -3.97 -1.36 29.99
C GLY A 19 -4.76 -1.51 28.68
N LEU A 20 -4.79 -0.50 27.80
CA LEU A 20 -5.41 -0.68 26.49
C LEU A 20 -4.55 -1.61 25.63
N ARG A 21 -4.93 -2.89 25.55
CA ARG A 21 -4.45 -3.78 24.50
C ARG A 21 -4.82 -3.17 23.16
N ARG A 22 -3.85 -2.56 22.47
CA ARG A 22 -3.95 -2.26 21.05
C ARG A 22 -3.75 -3.57 20.27
N THR A 23 -4.65 -4.53 20.45
CA THR A 23 -4.65 -5.73 19.61
C THR A 23 -5.08 -5.30 18.21
N ASN A 24 -4.13 -5.21 17.30
CA ASN A 24 -4.43 -5.14 15.87
C ASN A 24 -4.99 -6.51 15.49
N PRO A 25 -6.26 -6.63 15.04
CA PRO A 25 -6.80 -7.93 14.65
C PRO A 25 -6.11 -8.51 13.41
N LEU A 26 -5.29 -7.72 12.72
CA LEU A 26 -4.41 -8.18 11.64
C LEU A 26 -2.94 -8.19 12.08
N ASP A 27 -2.66 -8.48 13.36
CA ASP A 27 -1.30 -8.69 13.86
C ASP A 27 -0.86 -10.13 13.56
N PRO A 28 0.03 -10.36 12.57
CA PRO A 28 0.47 -11.70 12.21
C PRO A 28 1.31 -12.38 13.31
N PHE A 29 1.85 -11.64 14.28
CA PHE A 29 2.60 -12.23 15.40
C PHE A 29 1.69 -12.76 16.52
N GLY A 30 0.43 -12.33 16.55
CA GLY A 30 -0.55 -12.69 17.57
C GLY A 30 -1.63 -13.67 17.10
N ASP A 31 -1.77 -13.91 15.80
CA ASP A 31 -2.80 -14.78 15.21
C ASP A 31 -2.25 -15.62 14.04
N ASN A 32 -2.24 -16.95 14.23
CA ASN A 32 -1.77 -17.91 13.22
C ASN A 32 -2.69 -18.00 11.98
N ASN A 33 -3.89 -17.43 12.02
CA ASN A 33 -4.80 -17.37 10.87
C ASN A 33 -4.51 -16.17 9.95
N VAL A 34 -3.68 -15.24 10.41
CA VAL A 34 -3.27 -14.05 9.64
C VAL A 34 -1.94 -14.36 8.96
N VAL A 35 -1.99 -14.47 7.64
CA VAL A 35 -0.83 -14.76 6.78
C VAL A 35 -0.50 -13.50 6.00
N VAL A 36 0.73 -13.02 6.17
CA VAL A 36 1.23 -11.85 5.46
C VAL A 36 1.43 -12.21 3.97
N PRO A 37 0.97 -11.37 3.03
CA PRO A 37 1.27 -11.56 1.60
C PRO A 37 2.78 -11.56 1.32
N ASP A 38 3.20 -12.39 0.36
CA ASP A 38 4.60 -12.41 -0.08
C ASP A 38 5.00 -11.10 -0.80
N PRO A 39 6.29 -10.71 -0.79
CA PRO A 39 6.77 -9.58 -1.58
C PRO A 39 6.52 -9.79 -3.08
N VAL A 40 6.10 -8.72 -3.77
CA VAL A 40 5.94 -8.74 -5.24
C VAL A 40 7.31 -8.74 -5.92
N THR A 41 7.50 -9.65 -6.88
CA THR A 41 8.78 -9.85 -7.59
C THR A 41 8.60 -9.88 -9.10
N ASN A 42 9.73 -9.79 -9.83
CA ASN A 42 9.80 -9.83 -11.30
C ASN A 42 8.87 -8.82 -11.98
N ILE A 43 8.84 -7.59 -11.45
CA ILE A 43 8.04 -6.51 -12.03
C ILE A 43 8.64 -6.11 -13.37
N THR A 44 7.82 -6.17 -14.41
CA THR A 44 8.13 -5.64 -15.74
C THR A 44 7.12 -4.57 -16.09
N PHE A 45 7.51 -3.66 -16.98
CA PHE A 45 6.63 -2.61 -17.46
C PHE A 45 6.88 -2.33 -18.93
N PHE A 46 5.87 -1.80 -19.59
CA PHE A 46 5.98 -1.27 -20.93
C PHE A 46 5.12 -0.02 -21.06
N ILE A 47 5.64 0.98 -21.76
CA ILE A 47 4.97 2.25 -21.98
C ILE A 47 4.23 2.14 -23.32
N GLN A 48 2.96 2.52 -23.35
CA GLN A 48 2.16 2.59 -24.57
C GLN A 48 1.62 4.01 -24.78
N GLY A 49 1.24 4.36 -26.01
CA GLY A 49 0.55 5.61 -26.34
C GLY A 49 1.29 6.54 -27.33
N GLY A 50 0.51 7.42 -27.97
CA GLY A 50 0.95 8.41 -28.99
C GLY A 50 1.22 9.80 -28.40
N GLN A 51 1.09 10.87 -29.20
CA GLN A 51 1.14 12.25 -28.69
C GLN A 51 -0.10 12.52 -27.82
N GLY A 52 0.07 12.77 -26.52
CA GLY A 52 -0.99 13.21 -25.60
C GLY A 52 -1.18 12.32 -24.38
N TYR A 53 -1.61 11.07 -24.58
CA TYR A 53 -1.83 10.11 -23.50
C TYR A 53 -0.81 8.98 -23.55
N LYS A 54 -0.13 8.78 -22.43
CA LYS A 54 0.74 7.63 -22.21
C LYS A 54 0.11 6.73 -21.17
N THR A 55 0.16 5.43 -21.39
CA THR A 55 -0.16 4.44 -20.37
C THR A 55 1.10 3.67 -20.01
N VAL A 56 1.16 3.17 -18.78
CA VAL A 56 2.23 2.30 -18.31
C VAL A 56 1.60 1.01 -17.86
N SER A 57 1.85 -0.03 -18.64
CA SER A 57 1.35 -1.36 -18.36
C SER A 57 2.38 -2.10 -17.52
N PHE A 58 1.94 -2.61 -16.37
CA PHE A 58 2.76 -3.37 -15.44
C PHE A 58 2.31 -4.83 -15.41
N SER A 59 3.27 -5.73 -15.26
CA SER A 59 3.03 -7.15 -14.96
C SER A 59 4.12 -7.70 -14.05
N TRP A 60 3.76 -8.68 -13.24
CA TRP A 60 4.67 -9.28 -12.25
C TRP A 60 4.37 -10.77 -12.05
N THR A 61 5.23 -11.46 -11.31
CA THR A 61 4.95 -12.84 -10.88
C THR A 61 3.79 -12.84 -9.89
N ALA A 62 2.74 -13.60 -10.20
CA ALA A 62 1.61 -13.76 -9.29
C ALA A 62 2.06 -14.42 -7.98
N ASN A 63 1.57 -13.88 -6.87
CA ASN A 63 1.72 -14.49 -5.55
C ASN A 63 0.73 -15.66 -5.43
N SER A 64 0.90 -16.47 -4.40
CA SER A 64 -0.07 -17.52 -4.07
C SER A 64 -1.43 -16.91 -3.73
N GLY A 65 -2.51 -17.47 -4.30
CA GLY A 65 -3.89 -17.10 -3.93
C GLY A 65 -4.23 -17.40 -2.46
N PHE A 66 -3.41 -18.23 -1.80
CA PHE A 66 -3.55 -18.50 -0.37
C PHE A 66 -3.38 -17.22 0.47
N ASN A 67 -2.35 -16.43 0.22
CA ASN A 67 -2.00 -15.24 1.01
C ASN A 67 -2.15 -13.91 0.23
N THR A 68 -2.72 -13.94 -0.98
CA THR A 68 -2.91 -12.72 -1.79
C THR A 68 -4.29 -12.73 -2.47
N ASP A 69 -5.03 -11.63 -2.33
CA ASP A 69 -6.29 -11.38 -3.04
C ASP A 69 -6.15 -10.30 -4.12
N GLY A 70 -5.11 -9.47 -4.02
CA GLY A 70 -4.81 -8.46 -5.01
C GLY A 70 -3.59 -7.62 -4.67
N TYR A 71 -3.44 -6.52 -5.39
CA TYR A 71 -2.26 -5.68 -5.38
C TYR A 71 -2.62 -4.19 -5.36
N TYR A 72 -1.71 -3.40 -4.77
CA TYR A 72 -1.69 -1.94 -4.89
C TYR A 72 -0.51 -1.53 -5.75
N LEU A 73 -0.76 -0.73 -6.78
CA LEU A 73 0.29 -0.03 -7.51
C LEU A 73 0.45 1.36 -6.93
N TYR A 74 1.68 1.72 -6.61
CA TYR A 74 2.05 3.02 -6.09
C TYR A 74 2.89 3.79 -7.09
N ARG A 75 2.75 5.12 -7.10
CA ARG A 75 3.60 6.04 -7.88
C ARG A 75 4.09 7.20 -7.00
N GLY A 76 5.37 7.52 -7.14
CA GLY A 76 6.04 8.68 -6.55
C GLY A 76 6.79 9.50 -7.62
N LEU A 77 7.06 10.77 -7.30
CA LEU A 77 7.80 11.70 -8.18
C LEU A 77 9.32 11.66 -7.93
N ALA A 78 9.76 11.04 -6.84
CA ALA A 78 11.16 10.78 -6.53
C ALA A 78 11.30 9.49 -5.71
N TYR A 79 12.49 8.91 -5.71
CA TYR A 79 12.77 7.64 -5.02
C TYR A 79 12.37 7.65 -3.53
N ASN A 80 12.65 8.73 -2.80
CA ASN A 80 12.32 8.91 -1.38
C ASN A 80 11.11 9.83 -1.14
N SER A 81 10.26 10.03 -2.15
CA SER A 81 9.07 10.87 -2.02
C SER A 81 7.90 10.13 -1.36
N SER A 82 6.83 10.85 -1.07
CA SER A 82 5.53 10.23 -0.80
C SER A 82 5.00 9.54 -2.06
N PHE A 83 4.44 8.35 -1.87
CA PHE A 83 3.83 7.57 -2.94
C PHE A 83 2.31 7.58 -2.77
N ALA A 84 1.58 7.70 -3.88
CA ALA A 84 0.13 7.55 -3.91
C ALA A 84 -0.23 6.19 -4.54
N VAL A 85 -1.30 5.55 -4.05
CA VAL A 85 -1.92 4.43 -4.76
C VAL A 85 -2.53 4.97 -6.03
N VAL A 86 -2.13 4.41 -7.18
CA VAL A 86 -2.65 4.79 -8.49
C VAL A 86 -3.54 3.73 -9.10
N ASP A 87 -3.34 2.46 -8.74
CA ASP A 87 -4.23 1.36 -9.11
C ASP A 87 -4.39 0.36 -7.96
N THR A 88 -5.54 -0.31 -7.94
CA THR A 88 -5.82 -1.47 -7.09
C THR A 88 -6.42 -2.56 -7.96
N VAL A 89 -5.74 -3.70 -8.06
CA VAL A 89 -6.14 -4.80 -8.96
C VAL A 89 -6.17 -6.14 -8.23
N THR A 90 -6.94 -7.09 -8.73
CA THR A 90 -6.97 -8.48 -8.22
C THR A 90 -6.20 -9.45 -9.11
N THR A 91 -5.55 -8.96 -10.16
CA THR A 91 -4.72 -9.70 -11.10
C THR A 91 -3.27 -9.25 -11.00
N ASN A 92 -2.34 -10.04 -11.55
CA ASN A 92 -0.91 -9.74 -11.54
C ASN A 92 -0.47 -8.78 -12.68
N SER A 93 -1.37 -7.92 -13.11
CA SER A 93 -1.14 -6.90 -14.13
C SER A 93 -2.11 -5.73 -13.98
N CYS A 94 -1.67 -4.55 -14.41
CA CYS A 94 -2.50 -3.36 -14.52
C CYS A 94 -2.02 -2.43 -15.65
N VAL A 95 -2.87 -1.50 -16.07
CA VAL A 95 -2.55 -0.47 -17.06
C VAL A 95 -2.81 0.88 -16.43
N HIS A 96 -1.76 1.51 -15.91
CA HIS A 96 -1.87 2.83 -15.29
C HIS A 96 -1.96 3.91 -16.37
N GLY A 97 -2.92 4.82 -16.25
CA GLY A 97 -3.17 5.88 -17.24
C GLY A 97 -4.25 5.57 -18.28
N SER A 98 -4.93 4.42 -18.22
CA SER A 98 -6.03 4.09 -19.13
C SER A 98 -7.29 4.95 -18.92
N ASP A 99 -7.48 5.48 -17.72
CA ASP A 99 -8.62 6.31 -17.34
C ASP A 99 -8.30 7.81 -17.29
N PRO A 100 -9.28 8.69 -17.58
CA PRO A 100 -9.05 10.15 -17.59
C PRO A 100 -8.59 10.75 -16.26
N TRP A 101 -8.93 10.12 -15.14
CA TRP A 101 -8.62 10.61 -13.79
C TRP A 101 -7.22 10.20 -13.29
N HIS A 102 -6.50 9.34 -14.03
CA HIS A 102 -5.17 8.86 -13.63
C HIS A 102 -4.10 8.95 -14.75
N VAL A 103 -4.25 9.91 -15.67
CA VAL A 103 -3.34 10.13 -16.82
C VAL A 103 -1.87 10.18 -16.41
N VAL A 104 -1.01 9.64 -17.28
CA VAL A 104 0.46 9.72 -17.16
C VAL A 104 1.00 10.75 -18.15
N LEU A 105 1.64 11.79 -17.62
CA LEU A 105 2.29 12.84 -18.39
C LEU A 105 3.77 12.51 -18.62
N PRO A 106 4.46 13.17 -19.56
CA PRO A 106 5.91 13.10 -19.68
C PRO A 106 6.60 13.48 -18.37
N GLY A 107 7.61 12.70 -17.98
CA GLY A 107 8.30 12.88 -16.71
C GLY A 107 8.95 11.62 -16.17
N ASP A 108 9.61 11.78 -15.03
CA ASP A 108 10.31 10.72 -14.31
C ASP A 108 9.49 10.28 -13.11
N TYR A 109 9.23 8.98 -13.02
CA TYR A 109 8.42 8.39 -11.97
C TYR A 109 9.08 7.17 -11.35
N TYR A 110 8.73 6.94 -10.09
CA TYR A 110 9.06 5.72 -9.37
C TYR A 110 7.80 4.96 -9.04
N TYR A 111 7.75 3.69 -9.38
CA TYR A 111 6.65 2.79 -9.06
C TYR A 111 7.08 1.72 -8.08
N LYS A 112 6.13 1.22 -7.29
CA LYS A 112 6.32 0.06 -6.41
C LYS A 112 4.98 -0.63 -6.21
N ILE A 113 5.01 -1.91 -5.85
CA ILE A 113 3.81 -2.73 -5.73
C ILE A 113 3.83 -3.43 -4.38
N SER A 114 2.69 -3.54 -3.72
CA SER A 114 2.47 -4.48 -2.62
C SER A 114 1.28 -5.39 -2.92
N ALA A 115 1.31 -6.58 -2.34
CA ALA A 115 0.16 -7.46 -2.31
C ALA A 115 -0.69 -7.18 -1.07
N TRP A 116 -1.98 -7.50 -1.14
CA TRP A 116 -2.88 -7.45 0.02
C TRP A 116 -3.74 -8.72 0.12
N LYS A 117 -4.13 -9.05 1.35
CA LYS A 117 -5.09 -10.11 1.67
C LYS A 117 -6.25 -9.55 2.48
N THR A 118 -7.46 -10.01 2.20
CA THR A 118 -8.68 -9.58 2.88
C THR A 118 -8.99 -10.49 4.06
N TYR A 119 -9.32 -9.88 5.18
CA TYR A 119 -9.75 -10.51 6.42
C TYR A 119 -10.99 -9.78 6.93
N GLY A 120 -12.18 -10.31 6.61
CA GLY A 120 -13.45 -9.60 6.82
C GLY A 120 -13.48 -8.29 6.01
N ASP A 121 -13.76 -7.17 6.68
CA ASP A 121 -13.83 -5.85 6.05
C ASP A 121 -12.48 -5.11 5.96
N ARG A 122 -11.38 -5.79 6.32
CA ARG A 122 -10.04 -5.18 6.40
C ARG A 122 -9.07 -5.85 5.44
N ARG A 123 -8.05 -5.11 5.03
CA ARG A 123 -6.95 -5.62 4.21
C ARG A 123 -5.65 -5.57 4.99
N LEU A 124 -4.94 -6.69 4.99
CA LEU A 124 -3.55 -6.77 5.40
C LEU A 124 -2.69 -6.55 4.17
N GLU A 125 -1.91 -5.47 4.16
CA GLU A 125 -0.92 -5.20 3.13
C GLU A 125 0.40 -5.90 3.48
N GLY A 126 1.01 -6.52 2.47
CA GLY A 126 2.32 -7.16 2.58
C GLY A 126 3.49 -6.20 2.36
N PRO A 127 4.71 -6.74 2.28
CA PRO A 127 5.90 -5.95 2.00
C PRO A 127 5.84 -5.24 0.64
N ILE A 128 6.37 -4.02 0.62
CA ILE A 128 6.52 -3.22 -0.60
C ILE A 128 7.69 -3.76 -1.44
N SER A 129 7.49 -3.86 -2.76
CA SER A 129 8.52 -4.30 -3.71
C SER A 129 9.71 -3.33 -3.80
N SER A 130 10.74 -3.74 -4.54
CA SER A 130 11.74 -2.79 -5.04
C SER A 130 11.10 -1.74 -5.94
N HIS A 131 11.72 -0.56 -5.99
CA HIS A 131 11.29 0.54 -6.85
C HIS A 131 11.61 0.25 -8.32
N VAL A 132 10.68 0.58 -9.20
CA VAL A 132 10.84 0.57 -10.65
C VAL A 132 10.88 2.01 -11.15
N PHE A 133 11.98 2.41 -11.78
CA PHE A 133 12.10 3.72 -12.41
C PHE A 133 11.47 3.68 -13.81
N VAL A 134 10.58 4.63 -14.10
CA VAL A 134 9.89 4.75 -15.38
C VAL A 134 10.01 6.19 -15.87
N ARG A 135 10.69 6.38 -17.01
CA ARG A 135 10.76 7.65 -17.72
C ARG A 135 9.76 7.67 -18.86
N ILE A 136 8.87 8.65 -18.85
CA ILE A 136 7.89 8.89 -19.90
C ILE A 136 8.41 10.02 -20.79
N ASN A 137 8.74 9.69 -22.03
CA ASN A 137 9.20 10.68 -23.00
C ASN A 137 8.00 11.48 -23.57
N PRO A 138 8.24 12.72 -24.01
CA PRO A 138 7.26 13.54 -24.75
C PRO A 138 6.65 12.81 -25.96
#